data_AF-A0A374TV77-F1
#
_entry.id   AF-A0A374TV77-F1
#
_cell.length_a   1.000
_cell.length_b   1.000
_cell.length_c   1.000
_cell.angle_alpha   90.00
_cell.angle_beta   90.00
_cell.angle_gamma   90.00
#
_symmetry.space_group_name_H-M   'P 1'
#
loop_
_entity.id
_entity.type
_entity.pdbx_description
1 polymer ?
#
loop_
_entity_poly.entity_id
_entity_poly.type
_entity_poly.pdbx_seq_one_letter_code
_entity_poly.pdbx_strand_id
1 'polypeptide(L)'
;MRIDSRKPKVAALSAALTVALLVGAGATDAHAATLSDTVGSTPSETTLVQPVDYRGDGYGSMQEWNASMEAKRDSLEMRAQIIMNMYGDYATDDERAVLQGCIDGAGSLLTMGEVDARSTELDELRTALEDAKCEALEAAEAAQASYYNAGYNPSYASAASYANGSGLTRSAGVNNYNGRRETYYSSNVLYHYRTGEWTQDSEGFWRDSDGYYVVAAGDMAQGSTFTGSKGDCKVYDSGCAAGTTDYYTGW
;
A
#
# COMPACT_ATOMS: atom_id res chain seq x y z
N MET A 1 8.31 13.11 8.53
CA MET A 1 7.92 13.31 7.12
C MET A 1 9.18 13.09 6.27
N ARG A 2 9.45 11.84 5.87
CA ARG A 2 10.51 11.53 4.92
C ARG A 2 9.85 11.43 3.55
N ILE A 3 10.17 12.36 2.67
CA ILE A 3 9.87 12.27 1.25
C ILE A 3 10.91 11.29 0.71
N ASP A 4 10.54 10.02 0.59
CA ASP A 4 11.33 9.05 -0.17
C ASP A 4 11.08 9.34 -1.64
N SER A 5 11.94 10.20 -2.21
CA SER A 5 11.99 10.44 -3.63
C SER A 5 12.48 9.16 -4.30
N ARG A 6 11.55 8.29 -4.71
CA ARG A 6 11.84 7.24 -5.70
C ARG A 6 12.48 7.94 -6.89
N LYS A 7 13.74 7.62 -7.18
CA LYS A 7 14.44 8.12 -8.37
C LYS A 7 13.56 7.83 -9.58
N PRO A 8 13.35 8.79 -10.50
CA PRO A 8 12.59 8.52 -11.70
C PRO A 8 13.37 7.49 -12.52
N LYS A 9 12.88 6.26 -12.58
CA LYS A 9 13.15 5.35 -13.70
C LYS A 9 12.25 5.77 -14.87
N VAL A 10 12.31 7.05 -15.23
CA VAL A 10 11.75 7.56 -16.49
C VAL A 10 12.94 7.91 -17.36
N ALA A 11 13.65 6.88 -17.81
CA ALA A 11 14.43 6.96 -19.02
C ALA A 11 13.59 6.24 -20.09
N ALA A 12 12.90 7.05 -20.91
CA ALA A 12 12.15 6.69 -22.12
C ALA A 12 10.60 6.66 -22.05
N LEU A 13 9.93 7.60 -21.38
CA LEU A 13 8.64 8.08 -21.92
C LEU A 13 8.94 9.20 -22.91
N SER A 14 9.04 8.84 -24.19
CA SER A 14 9.38 9.75 -25.28
C SER A 14 8.30 10.82 -25.48
N ALA A 15 8.78 12.05 -25.64
CA ALA A 15 8.00 13.23 -26.00
C ALA A 15 7.24 13.04 -27.31
N ALA A 16 5.92 13.18 -27.26
CA ALA A 16 5.10 13.53 -28.42
C ALA A 16 3.86 14.32 -27.96
N LEU A 17 4.05 15.60 -27.62
CA LEU A 17 2.94 16.56 -27.58
C LEU A 17 3.29 17.71 -28.52
N THR A 18 2.75 17.68 -29.73
CA THR A 18 2.81 18.82 -30.65
C THR A 18 1.46 19.00 -31.37
N VAL A 19 1.02 20.27 -31.40
CA VAL A 19 0.05 20.91 -32.33
C VAL A 19 -1.45 20.70 -32.02
N ALA A 20 -2.35 21.70 -32.07
CA ALA A 20 -2.31 23.16 -32.03
C ALA A 20 -3.75 23.65 -31.77
N LEU A 21 -3.90 24.68 -30.94
CA LEU A 21 -5.15 25.46 -30.85
C LEU A 21 -5.07 26.61 -31.85
N LEU A 22 -5.85 26.53 -32.94
CA LEU A 22 -6.12 27.67 -33.81
C LEU A 22 -7.56 28.15 -33.59
N VAL A 23 -7.67 29.41 -33.19
CA VAL A 23 -8.90 30.18 -32.93
C VAL A 23 -9.59 30.53 -34.26
N GLY A 24 -10.92 30.43 -34.31
CA GLY A 24 -11.74 30.99 -35.39
C GLY A 24 -13.18 31.25 -34.94
N ALA A 25 -13.57 32.52 -34.93
CA ALA A 25 -14.73 33.09 -34.25
C ALA A 25 -16.09 32.84 -34.92
N GLY A 26 -17.15 32.73 -34.12
CA GLY A 26 -18.53 32.83 -34.58
C GLY A 26 -19.10 34.22 -34.32
N ALA A 27 -19.33 35.00 -35.39
CA ALA A 27 -20.25 36.13 -35.39
C ALA A 27 -21.18 35.99 -36.60
N THR A 28 -22.46 35.80 -36.33
CA THR A 28 -23.58 35.84 -37.27
C THR A 28 -23.83 37.28 -37.71
N ASP A 29 -24.08 37.54 -39.00
CA ASP A 29 -25.43 37.87 -39.47
C ASP A 29 -25.54 38.13 -40.99
N ALA A 30 -26.79 37.99 -41.43
CA ALA A 30 -27.31 37.85 -42.78
C ALA A 30 -27.21 39.07 -43.73
N HIS A 31 -27.20 38.82 -45.05
CA HIS A 31 -28.38 38.99 -45.93
C HIS A 31 -28.06 38.92 -47.44
N ALA A 32 -28.78 38.02 -48.12
CA ALA A 32 -29.48 38.16 -49.41
C ALA A 32 -28.81 38.79 -50.67
N ALA A 33 -28.70 37.93 -51.69
CA ALA A 33 -29.27 38.05 -53.05
C ALA A 33 -28.38 38.40 -54.26
N THR A 34 -28.65 37.61 -55.31
CA THR A 34 -28.55 37.82 -56.76
C THR A 34 -27.39 37.16 -57.54
N LEU A 35 -27.82 36.49 -58.61
CA LEU A 35 -27.14 35.66 -59.61
C LEU A 35 -26.01 36.35 -60.39
N SER A 36 -24.92 35.62 -60.65
CA SER A 36 -24.22 35.65 -61.94
C SER A 36 -23.42 34.36 -62.15
N ASP A 37 -23.52 33.83 -63.37
CA ASP A 37 -22.95 32.57 -63.83
C ASP A 37 -21.46 32.69 -64.18
N THR A 38 -20.79 31.53 -64.18
CA THR A 38 -19.44 31.18 -64.69
C THR A 38 -18.15 31.45 -63.90
N VAL A 39 -17.37 30.36 -63.87
CA VAL A 39 -15.93 30.15 -63.57
C VAL A 39 -15.54 29.95 -62.10
N GLY A 40 -15.42 28.67 -61.76
CA GLY A 40 -14.34 28.13 -60.93
C GLY A 40 -14.18 28.72 -59.54
N SER A 41 -14.75 28.06 -58.54
CA SER A 41 -14.12 28.03 -57.22
C SER A 41 -14.42 26.71 -56.53
N THR A 42 -13.31 26.06 -56.22
CA THR A 42 -13.09 24.94 -55.30
C THR A 42 -14.11 24.86 -54.17
N PRO A 43 -14.53 23.66 -53.74
CA PRO A 43 -15.24 23.53 -52.47
C PRO A 43 -14.30 24.05 -51.37
N SER A 44 -14.70 25.13 -50.71
CA SER A 44 -13.99 25.65 -49.55
C SER A 44 -14.10 24.63 -48.41
N GLU A 45 -12.94 24.34 -47.84
CA GLU A 45 -12.73 23.74 -46.53
C GLU A 45 -13.20 22.29 -46.36
N THR A 46 -12.65 21.42 -47.20
CA THR A 46 -12.28 20.09 -46.73
C THR A 46 -11.33 20.28 -45.54
N THR A 47 -11.83 20.26 -44.30
CA THR A 47 -11.03 19.67 -43.22
C THR A 47 -10.65 18.31 -43.77
N LEU A 48 -9.42 18.18 -44.24
CA LEU A 48 -8.88 16.97 -44.81
C LEU A 48 -8.76 15.98 -43.66
N VAL A 49 -9.90 15.44 -43.22
CA VAL A 49 -9.97 14.23 -42.42
C VAL A 49 -9.25 13.22 -43.29
N GLN A 50 -8.02 12.92 -42.90
CA GLN A 50 -7.24 11.93 -43.63
C GLN A 50 -8.12 10.67 -43.69
N PRO A 51 -8.36 10.10 -44.88
CA PRO A 51 -9.23 8.96 -45.00
C PRO A 51 -8.66 7.85 -44.11
N VAL A 52 -9.44 7.43 -43.11
CA VAL A 52 -9.08 6.35 -42.19
C VAL A 52 -8.78 5.11 -43.02
N ASP A 53 -7.56 4.58 -42.91
CA ASP A 53 -7.15 3.37 -43.62
C ASP A 53 -7.59 2.11 -42.86
N TYR A 54 -8.92 1.95 -42.72
CA TYR A 54 -9.51 0.81 -42.03
C TYR A 54 -9.13 -0.54 -42.68
N ARG A 55 -8.81 -0.54 -43.97
CA ARG A 55 -8.30 -1.70 -44.71
C ARG A 55 -6.86 -2.03 -44.30
N GLY A 56 -5.99 -1.03 -44.19
CA GLY A 56 -4.63 -1.16 -43.67
C GLY A 56 -4.59 -1.65 -42.23
N ASP A 57 -5.58 -1.25 -41.42
CA ASP A 57 -5.78 -1.74 -40.04
C ASP A 57 -6.36 -3.17 -39.98
N GLY A 58 -6.67 -3.79 -41.13
CA GLY A 58 -7.11 -5.19 -41.22
C GLY A 58 -8.63 -5.42 -41.15
N TYR A 59 -9.45 -4.37 -41.29
CA TYR A 59 -10.92 -4.48 -41.17
C TYR A 59 -11.62 -4.67 -42.52
N GLY A 60 -12.65 -5.51 -42.51
CA GLY A 60 -13.50 -5.86 -43.67
C GLY A 60 -14.50 -4.77 -44.04
N SER A 61 -14.79 -3.83 -43.13
CA SER A 61 -15.60 -2.64 -43.41
C SER A 61 -15.29 -1.49 -42.44
N MET A 62 -15.72 -0.28 -42.81
CA MET A 62 -15.63 0.89 -41.91
C MET A 62 -16.49 0.72 -40.66
N GLN A 63 -17.62 0.01 -40.77
CA GLN A 63 -18.49 -0.29 -39.64
C GLN A 63 -17.80 -1.19 -38.61
N GLU A 64 -17.08 -2.22 -39.06
CA GLU A 64 -16.28 -3.09 -38.18
C GLU A 64 -15.15 -2.32 -37.50
N TRP A 65 -14.47 -1.44 -38.24
CA TRP A 65 -13.42 -0.59 -37.68
C TRP A 65 -13.96 0.37 -36.61
N ASN A 66 -15.09 1.05 -36.88
CA ASN A 66 -15.72 1.95 -35.92
C ASN A 66 -16.13 1.21 -34.64
N ALA A 67 -16.80 0.06 -34.77
CA ALA A 67 -17.19 -0.75 -33.62
C ALA A 67 -16.00 -1.22 -32.79
N SER A 68 -14.90 -1.61 -33.45
CA SER A 68 -13.67 -2.00 -32.77
C SER A 68 -12.96 -0.81 -32.11
N MET A 69 -12.97 0.36 -32.72
CA MET A 69 -12.41 1.58 -32.14
C MET A 69 -13.17 1.99 -30.88
N GLU A 70 -14.50 2.00 -30.93
CA GLU A 70 -15.34 2.27 -29.76
C GLU A 70 -15.04 1.27 -28.62
N ALA A 71 -15.07 -0.02 -28.91
CA ALA A 71 -14.80 -1.05 -27.92
C ALA A 71 -13.39 -0.94 -27.28
N LYS A 72 -12.37 -0.58 -28.08
CA LYS A 72 -11.02 -0.39 -27.53
C LYS A 72 -10.91 0.89 -26.69
N ARG A 73 -11.57 1.99 -27.06
CA ARG A 73 -11.60 3.23 -26.26
C ARG A 73 -12.30 2.99 -24.92
N ASP A 74 -13.45 2.32 -24.93
CA ASP A 74 -14.17 1.93 -23.71
C ASP A 74 -13.31 1.03 -22.81
N SER A 75 -12.57 0.09 -23.42
CA SER A 75 -11.64 -0.79 -22.71
C SER A 75 -10.49 -0.02 -22.06
N LEU A 76 -9.94 1.00 -22.73
CA LEU A 76 -8.90 1.87 -22.15
C LEU A 76 -9.40 2.60 -20.92
N GLU A 77 -10.56 3.25 -21.02
CA GLU A 77 -11.19 3.96 -19.90
C GLU A 77 -11.42 3.01 -18.72
N MET A 78 -12.03 1.84 -18.97
CA MET A 78 -12.31 0.85 -17.92
C MET A 78 -11.03 0.32 -17.27
N ARG A 79 -10.01 -0.02 -18.07
CA ARG A 79 -8.72 -0.50 -17.55
C ARG A 79 -8.04 0.57 -16.70
N ALA A 80 -8.06 1.83 -17.11
CA ALA A 80 -7.48 2.93 -16.34
C ALA A 80 -8.22 3.16 -15.02
N GLN A 81 -9.56 3.06 -14.99
CA GLN A 81 -10.34 3.11 -13.74
C GLN A 81 -9.99 1.96 -12.79
N ILE A 82 -9.86 0.74 -13.30
CA ILE A 82 -9.49 -0.44 -12.49
C ILE A 82 -8.10 -0.24 -11.89
N ILE A 83 -7.12 0.20 -12.70
CA ILE A 83 -5.76 0.45 -12.23
C ILE A 83 -5.75 1.55 -11.17
N MET A 84 -6.48 2.65 -11.39
CA MET A 84 -6.59 3.74 -10.42
C MET A 84 -7.22 3.26 -9.09
N ASN A 85 -8.26 2.46 -9.14
CA ASN A 85 -8.90 1.92 -7.93
C ASN A 85 -8.01 0.94 -7.16
N MET A 86 -7.25 0.10 -7.86
CA MET A 86 -6.42 -0.94 -7.23
C MET A 86 -5.06 -0.43 -6.75
N TYR A 87 -4.48 0.51 -7.49
CA TYR A 87 -3.09 0.94 -7.33
C TYR A 87 -2.93 2.44 -7.08
N GLY A 88 -4.01 3.22 -7.07
CA GLY A 88 -3.97 4.67 -6.95
C GLY A 88 -3.17 5.16 -5.74
N ASP A 89 -3.26 4.49 -4.60
CA ASP A 89 -2.51 4.83 -3.37
C ASP A 89 -1.00 4.65 -3.50
N TYR A 90 -0.54 3.84 -4.46
CA TYR A 90 0.88 3.56 -4.72
C TYR A 90 1.45 4.37 -5.89
N ALA A 91 0.58 5.03 -6.66
CA ALA A 91 0.92 5.84 -7.81
C ALA A 91 1.44 7.24 -7.40
N THR A 92 2.40 7.75 -8.16
CA THR A 92 2.84 9.15 -8.12
C THR A 92 1.80 10.08 -8.76
N ASP A 93 1.95 11.38 -8.53
CA ASP A 93 1.05 12.39 -9.13
C ASP A 93 1.09 12.36 -10.66
N ASP A 94 2.27 12.15 -11.25
CA ASP A 94 2.45 12.04 -12.71
C ASP A 94 1.76 10.78 -13.27
N GLU A 95 1.91 9.64 -12.60
CA GLU A 95 1.25 8.38 -12.98
C GLU A 95 -0.28 8.48 -12.83
N ARG A 96 -0.76 9.16 -11.78
CA ARG A 96 -2.19 9.47 -11.62
C ARG A 96 -2.68 10.39 -12.72
N ALA A 97 -1.89 11.37 -13.15
CA ALA A 97 -2.23 12.24 -14.28
C ALA A 97 -2.32 11.46 -15.60
N VAL A 98 -1.45 10.46 -15.82
CA VAL A 98 -1.53 9.56 -16.98
C VAL A 98 -2.83 8.73 -16.94
N LEU A 99 -3.16 8.13 -15.81
CA LEU A 99 -4.40 7.36 -15.66
C LEU A 99 -5.64 8.24 -15.85
N GLN A 100 -5.67 9.44 -15.25
CA GLN A 100 -6.76 10.39 -15.39
C GLN A 100 -6.90 10.86 -16.84
N GLY A 101 -5.79 11.14 -17.52
CA GLY A 101 -5.78 11.49 -18.94
C GLY A 101 -6.30 10.36 -19.83
N CYS A 102 -6.09 9.09 -19.45
CA CYS A 102 -6.68 7.95 -20.15
C CYS A 102 -8.19 7.88 -19.93
N ILE A 103 -8.66 8.08 -18.69
CA ILE A 103 -10.09 8.08 -18.34
C ILE A 103 -10.85 9.18 -19.09
N ASP A 104 -10.32 10.41 -19.08
CA ASP A 104 -11.00 11.56 -19.68
C ASP A 104 -10.80 11.66 -21.20
N GLY A 105 -9.71 11.05 -21.72
CA GLY A 105 -9.23 11.26 -23.08
C GLY A 105 -9.44 10.10 -24.04
N ALA A 106 -9.78 8.89 -23.58
CA ALA A 106 -9.89 7.70 -24.44
C ALA A 106 -10.87 7.90 -25.62
N GLY A 107 -12.00 8.57 -25.37
CA GLY A 107 -13.01 8.87 -26.39
C GLY A 107 -12.52 9.74 -27.56
N SER A 108 -11.43 10.49 -27.37
CA SER A 108 -10.91 11.45 -28.35
C SER A 108 -9.84 10.89 -29.30
N LEU A 109 -9.34 9.67 -29.06
CA LEU A 109 -8.30 9.04 -29.89
C LEU A 109 -8.84 8.73 -31.28
N LEU A 110 -8.18 9.11 -32.37
CA LEU A 110 -8.77 9.06 -33.72
C LEU A 110 -8.32 7.85 -34.55
N THR A 111 -7.20 7.21 -34.18
CA THR A 111 -6.57 6.14 -34.96
C THR A 111 -6.33 4.88 -34.14
N MET A 112 -6.24 3.74 -34.81
CA MET A 112 -5.93 2.46 -34.14
C MET A 112 -4.55 2.50 -33.49
N GLY A 113 -3.57 3.15 -34.14
CA GLY A 113 -2.22 3.32 -33.61
C GLY A 113 -2.18 4.13 -32.30
N GLU A 114 -2.98 5.19 -32.16
CA GLU A 114 -3.07 5.95 -30.91
C GLU A 114 -3.66 5.10 -29.77
N VAL A 115 -4.70 4.32 -30.07
CA VAL A 115 -5.34 3.42 -29.10
C VAL A 115 -4.38 2.31 -28.66
N ASP A 116 -3.65 1.70 -29.59
CA ASP A 116 -2.69 0.63 -29.29
C ASP A 116 -1.46 1.16 -28.52
N ALA A 117 -1.00 2.37 -28.85
CA ALA A 117 0.05 3.06 -28.10
C ALA A 117 -0.41 3.33 -26.65
N ARG A 118 -1.60 3.91 -26.46
CA ARG A 118 -2.17 4.13 -25.12
C ARG A 118 -2.41 2.83 -24.35
N SER A 119 -2.81 1.76 -25.03
CA SER A 119 -2.96 0.44 -24.41
C SER A 119 -1.64 -0.09 -23.87
N THR A 120 -0.56 0.08 -24.65
CA THR A 120 0.79 -0.35 -24.27
C THR A 120 1.30 0.46 -23.08
N GLU A 121 1.17 1.79 -23.12
CA GLU A 121 1.51 2.67 -21.99
C GLU A 121 0.78 2.26 -20.70
N LEU A 122 -0.51 1.89 -20.81
CA LEU A 122 -1.32 1.48 -19.67
C LEU A 122 -0.89 0.13 -19.08
N ASP A 123 -0.43 -0.81 -19.92
CA ASP A 123 0.11 -2.11 -19.47
C ASP A 123 1.47 -1.95 -18.77
N GLU A 124 2.34 -1.10 -19.29
CA GLU A 124 3.61 -0.75 -18.66
C GLU A 124 3.38 -0.07 -17.31
N LEU A 125 2.46 0.90 -17.27
CA LEU A 125 2.12 1.60 -16.03
C LEU A 125 1.54 0.66 -14.98
N ARG A 126 0.66 -0.26 -15.37
CA ARG A 126 0.14 -1.28 -14.46
C ARG A 126 1.26 -2.12 -13.86
N THR A 127 2.22 -2.56 -14.68
CA THR A 127 3.36 -3.37 -14.23
C THR A 127 4.21 -2.58 -13.22
N ALA A 128 4.51 -1.32 -13.52
CA ALA A 128 5.25 -0.45 -12.61
C ALA A 128 4.51 -0.23 -11.27
N LEU A 129 3.18 -0.12 -11.31
CA LEU A 129 2.35 0.05 -10.13
C LEU A 129 2.22 -1.24 -9.29
N GLU A 130 2.25 -2.41 -9.93
CA GLU A 130 2.32 -3.70 -9.26
C GLU A 130 3.64 -3.83 -8.49
N ASP A 131 4.77 -3.48 -9.12
CA ASP A 131 6.08 -3.45 -8.47
C ASP A 131 6.11 -2.43 -7.32
N ALA A 132 5.59 -1.22 -7.55
CA ALA A 132 5.49 -0.17 -6.53
C ALA A 132 4.71 -0.63 -5.29
N LYS A 133 3.61 -1.35 -5.50
CA LYS A 133 2.80 -1.90 -4.41
C LYS A 133 3.58 -2.96 -3.64
N CYS A 134 4.27 -3.88 -4.33
CA CYS A 134 5.11 -4.88 -3.70
C CYS A 134 6.21 -4.23 -2.85
N GLU A 135 6.96 -3.28 -3.41
CA GLU A 135 8.00 -2.52 -2.69
C GLU A 135 7.43 -1.79 -1.46
N ALA A 136 6.26 -1.16 -1.58
CA ALA A 136 5.63 -0.46 -0.47
C ALA A 136 5.18 -1.40 0.64
N LEU A 137 4.66 -2.59 0.29
CA LEU A 137 4.27 -3.61 1.26
C LEU A 137 5.49 -4.22 1.97
N GLU A 138 6.56 -4.53 1.23
CA GLU A 138 7.81 -5.01 1.82
C GLU A 138 8.45 -3.95 2.73
N ALA A 139 8.43 -2.68 2.32
CA ALA A 139 8.92 -1.58 3.16
C ALA A 139 8.05 -1.39 4.40
N ALA A 140 6.72 -1.55 4.29
CA ALA A 140 5.82 -1.52 5.44
C ALA A 140 6.05 -2.70 6.39
N GLU A 141 6.29 -3.90 5.87
CA GLU A 141 6.64 -5.08 6.67
C GLU A 141 7.99 -4.91 7.34
N ALA A 142 9.01 -4.41 6.63
CA ALA A 142 10.31 -4.11 7.21
C ALA A 142 10.23 -2.98 8.25
N ALA A 143 9.41 -1.95 7.99
CA ALA A 143 9.15 -0.88 8.95
C ALA A 143 8.41 -1.42 10.18
N GLN A 144 7.42 -2.29 10.01
CA GLN A 144 6.71 -2.95 11.09
C GLN A 144 7.63 -3.89 11.86
N ALA A 145 8.48 -4.66 11.20
CA ALA A 145 9.50 -5.51 11.82
C ALA A 145 10.55 -4.65 12.55
N SER A 146 10.93 -3.50 12.01
CA SER A 146 11.83 -2.55 12.66
C SER A 146 11.17 -1.81 13.82
N TYR A 147 9.87 -1.51 13.75
CA TYR A 147 9.09 -0.90 14.83
C TYR A 147 8.85 -1.94 15.91
N TYR A 148 8.58 -3.18 15.55
CA TYR A 148 8.69 -4.30 16.46
C TYR A 148 10.09 -4.34 17.03
N ASN A 149 11.20 -4.21 16.28
CA ASN A 149 12.60 -4.18 16.76
C ASN A 149 13.12 -2.83 17.31
N ALA A 150 12.28 -1.80 17.45
CA ALA A 150 12.66 -0.48 17.97
C ALA A 150 11.76 -0.08 19.14
N GLY A 151 10.50 -0.51 19.12
CA GLY A 151 9.65 -0.66 20.29
C GLY A 151 10.05 -1.87 21.14
N TYR A 152 10.53 -2.94 20.51
CA TYR A 152 11.53 -3.87 21.06
C TYR A 152 12.88 -3.20 20.85
N ASN A 153 13.12 -2.14 21.60
CA ASN A 153 14.45 -1.94 22.12
C ASN A 153 14.52 -2.91 23.32
N PRO A 154 15.01 -4.16 23.20
CA PRO A 154 15.88 -4.61 24.25
C PRO A 154 16.98 -3.56 24.27
N SER A 155 17.02 -2.78 25.33
CA SER A 155 18.29 -2.33 25.89
C SER A 155 19.18 -3.57 26.15
N TYR A 156 19.61 -4.25 25.09
CA TYR A 156 20.36 -5.50 25.08
C TYR A 156 21.40 -5.53 23.95
N ALA A 157 21.70 -4.38 23.37
CA ALA A 157 23.06 -4.08 22.89
C ALA A 157 23.90 -3.41 23.99
N SER A 158 23.60 -3.70 25.26
CA SER A 158 24.49 -3.47 26.40
C SER A 158 24.73 -4.81 27.07
N ALA A 159 25.89 -5.39 26.75
CA ALA A 159 26.49 -6.56 27.36
C ALA A 159 25.68 -7.86 27.26
N ALA A 160 26.26 -8.81 26.51
CA ALA A 160 26.27 -10.19 26.95
C ALA A 160 26.78 -10.26 28.39
N SER A 161 25.88 -10.12 29.36
CA SER A 161 26.07 -10.65 30.71
C SER A 161 25.22 -11.90 30.80
N TYR A 162 25.80 -13.01 30.36
CA TYR A 162 25.52 -14.29 31.00
C TYR A 162 25.88 -14.10 32.49
N ALA A 163 24.93 -13.65 33.30
CA ALA A 163 25.14 -13.42 34.71
C ALA A 163 23.98 -14.02 35.49
N ASN A 164 24.33 -15.07 36.23
CA ASN A 164 23.59 -15.74 37.26
C ASN A 164 23.33 -14.74 38.41
N GLY A 165 22.34 -13.83 38.23
CA GLY A 165 22.07 -12.73 39.17
C GLY A 165 20.59 -12.36 39.27
N SER A 166 19.93 -12.85 40.32
CA SER A 166 18.64 -12.43 40.94
C SER A 166 17.34 -12.29 40.12
N GLY A 167 17.39 -12.29 38.79
CA GLY A 167 16.20 -12.19 37.93
C GLY A 167 15.42 -10.88 38.08
N LEU A 168 14.17 -10.85 37.61
CA LEU A 168 13.26 -9.70 37.76
C LEU A 168 13.12 -9.28 39.24
N THR A 169 13.19 -7.99 39.55
CA THR A 169 13.01 -7.47 40.93
C THR A 169 12.02 -6.32 40.95
N ARG A 170 11.44 -6.05 42.14
CA ARG A 170 10.50 -4.94 42.36
C ARG A 170 11.05 -3.58 41.95
N SER A 171 12.34 -3.33 42.18
CA SER A 171 13.00 -2.05 41.87
C SER A 171 13.42 -1.92 40.41
N ALA A 172 13.73 -3.01 39.72
CA ALA A 172 14.20 -2.98 38.34
C ALA A 172 13.08 -2.76 37.31
N GLY A 173 11.83 -3.16 37.61
CA GLY A 173 10.70 -2.95 36.70
C GLY A 173 10.64 -3.92 35.52
N VAL A 174 11.80 -4.20 34.92
CA VAL A 174 11.95 -4.97 33.69
C VAL A 174 13.22 -5.84 33.79
N ASN A 175 13.16 -7.03 33.22
CA ASN A 175 14.31 -7.91 32.99
C ASN A 175 14.26 -8.49 31.56
N ASN A 176 15.38 -9.01 31.04
CA ASN A 176 15.40 -9.78 29.80
C ASN A 176 16.00 -11.15 30.08
N TYR A 177 15.24 -12.21 29.80
CA TYR A 177 15.66 -13.59 30.07
C TYR A 177 15.32 -14.49 28.90
N ASN A 178 16.31 -15.23 28.39
CA ASN A 178 16.18 -16.15 27.24
C ASN A 178 15.44 -15.54 26.03
N GLY A 179 15.74 -14.27 25.72
CA GLY A 179 15.13 -13.58 24.59
C GLY A 179 13.68 -13.16 24.81
N ARG A 180 13.17 -13.24 26.06
CA ARG A 180 11.85 -12.73 26.46
C ARG A 180 12.02 -11.54 27.40
N ARG A 181 11.18 -10.53 27.23
CA ARG A 181 11.08 -9.41 28.16
C ARG A 181 10.25 -9.86 29.36
N GLU A 182 10.76 -9.70 30.56
CA GLU A 182 10.05 -10.02 31.79
C GLU A 182 9.65 -8.73 32.51
N THR A 183 8.38 -8.56 32.84
CA THR A 183 7.89 -7.46 33.69
C THR A 183 6.95 -8.01 34.78
N TYR A 184 6.24 -7.15 35.50
CA TYR A 184 5.32 -7.59 36.55
C TYR A 184 3.94 -6.94 36.46
N TYR A 185 2.94 -7.67 36.93
CA TYR A 185 1.61 -7.16 37.20
C TYR A 185 1.32 -7.19 38.69
N SER A 186 1.13 -5.99 39.24
CA SER A 186 0.67 -5.82 40.61
C SER A 186 -0.79 -6.24 40.73
N SER A 187 -1.05 -7.21 41.61
CA SER A 187 -2.41 -7.64 41.95
C SER A 187 -3.21 -6.56 42.70
N ASN A 188 -2.55 -5.48 43.14
CA ASN A 188 -3.21 -4.29 43.70
C ASN A 188 -3.85 -3.41 42.62
N VAL A 189 -3.36 -3.50 41.38
CA VAL A 189 -3.87 -2.73 40.23
C VAL A 189 -4.85 -3.58 39.43
N LEU A 190 -4.47 -4.82 39.13
CA LEU A 190 -5.30 -5.74 38.36
C LEU A 190 -5.36 -7.10 39.06
N TYR A 191 -6.44 -7.32 39.79
CA TYR A 191 -6.66 -8.54 40.55
C TYR A 191 -7.02 -9.71 39.62
N HIS A 192 -6.36 -10.86 39.80
CA HIS A 192 -6.72 -12.08 39.09
C HIS A 192 -7.71 -12.90 39.93
N TYR A 193 -8.78 -13.43 39.31
CA TYR A 193 -9.84 -14.14 40.03
C TYR A 193 -9.37 -15.38 40.83
N ARG A 194 -8.18 -15.90 40.49
CA ARG A 194 -7.54 -17.05 41.17
C ARG A 194 -6.46 -16.66 42.19
N THR A 195 -6.23 -15.37 42.46
CA THR A 195 -5.17 -14.95 43.40
C THR A 195 -5.34 -15.56 44.79
N GLY A 196 -6.56 -15.88 45.23
CA GLY A 196 -6.81 -16.60 46.49
C GLY A 196 -6.28 -18.04 46.54
N GLU A 197 -5.89 -18.63 45.40
CA GLU A 197 -5.29 -19.96 45.30
C GLU A 197 -3.75 -19.93 45.33
N TRP A 198 -3.15 -18.73 45.30
CA TRP A 198 -1.72 -18.55 45.14
C TRP A 198 -1.04 -18.16 46.45
N THR A 199 0.26 -18.42 46.54
CA THR A 199 1.10 -18.05 47.69
C THR A 199 2.19 -17.08 47.26
N GLN A 200 2.52 -16.10 48.10
CA GLN A 200 3.63 -15.19 47.81
C GLN A 200 4.95 -15.78 48.31
N ASP A 201 6.01 -15.61 47.53
CA ASP A 201 7.36 -15.80 48.03
C ASP A 201 7.84 -14.60 48.87
N SER A 202 9.08 -14.67 49.37
CA SER A 202 9.68 -13.61 50.20
C SER A 202 9.91 -12.29 49.46
N GLU A 203 9.86 -12.28 48.13
CA GLU A 203 9.98 -11.09 47.29
C GLU A 203 8.60 -10.58 46.81
N GLY A 204 7.51 -11.27 47.18
CA GLY A 204 6.13 -10.91 46.86
C GLY A 204 5.66 -11.37 45.48
N PHE A 205 6.33 -12.32 44.84
CA PHE A 205 5.87 -12.95 43.60
C PHE A 205 4.89 -14.08 43.90
N TRP A 206 3.83 -14.19 43.11
CA TRP A 206 2.84 -15.25 43.28
C TRP A 206 3.30 -16.58 42.69
N ARG A 207 3.08 -17.65 43.45
CA ARG A 207 3.26 -19.04 43.06
C ARG A 207 1.96 -19.83 43.17
N ASP A 208 1.74 -20.72 42.22
CA ASP A 208 0.63 -21.66 42.28
C ASP A 208 0.89 -22.78 43.32
N SER A 209 -0.09 -23.67 43.50
CA SER A 209 -0.01 -24.80 44.43
C SER A 209 1.09 -25.83 44.08
N ASP A 210 1.52 -25.86 42.82
CA ASP A 210 2.56 -26.77 42.32
C ASP A 210 3.96 -26.13 42.43
N GLY A 211 4.04 -24.87 42.87
CA GLY A 211 5.28 -24.12 43.07
C GLY A 211 5.76 -23.33 41.86
N TYR A 212 5.01 -23.30 40.75
CA TYR A 212 5.35 -22.48 39.58
C TYR A 212 5.06 -21.01 39.84
N TYR A 213 5.90 -20.13 39.32
CA TYR A 213 5.57 -18.71 39.25
C TYR A 213 4.39 -18.48 38.30
N VAL A 214 3.44 -17.68 38.78
CA VAL A 214 2.25 -17.34 38.02
C VAL A 214 2.58 -16.18 37.08
N VAL A 215 2.40 -16.39 35.78
CA VAL A 215 2.73 -15.39 34.76
C VAL A 215 1.61 -15.20 33.72
N ALA A 216 1.64 -14.06 33.04
CA ALA A 216 0.93 -13.82 31.78
C ALA A 216 1.91 -13.89 30.60
N ALA A 217 1.49 -14.52 29.50
CA ALA A 217 2.25 -14.62 28.25
C ALA A 217 1.29 -14.72 27.05
N GLY A 218 1.19 -13.66 26.22
CA GLY A 218 0.23 -13.61 25.10
C GLY A 218 0.56 -14.51 23.91
N ASP A 219 1.82 -14.93 23.78
CA ASP A 219 2.32 -15.84 22.73
C ASP A 219 2.39 -17.30 23.16
N MET A 220 1.93 -17.63 24.37
CA MET A 220 1.94 -18.99 24.92
C MET A 220 0.54 -19.41 25.36
N ALA A 221 0.22 -20.70 25.20
CA ALA A 221 -1.06 -21.22 25.65
C ALA A 221 -1.17 -21.19 27.18
N GLN A 222 -2.35 -20.83 27.72
CA GLN A 222 -2.61 -20.94 29.15
C GLN A 222 -2.40 -22.38 29.63
N GLY A 223 -1.74 -22.54 30.77
CA GLY A 223 -1.31 -23.82 31.35
C GLY A 223 0.06 -24.31 30.89
N SER A 224 0.67 -23.70 29.87
CA SER A 224 2.04 -24.04 29.46
C SER A 224 3.06 -23.63 30.52
N THR A 225 4.17 -24.36 30.59
CA THR A 225 5.27 -24.13 31.54
C THR A 225 6.58 -23.87 30.84
N PHE A 226 7.40 -22.98 31.38
CA PHE A 226 8.74 -22.68 30.89
C PHE A 226 9.61 -22.10 32.01
N THR A 227 10.92 -22.12 31.86
CA THR A 227 11.84 -21.51 32.84
C THR A 227 11.99 -20.01 32.57
N GLY A 228 11.73 -19.19 33.58
CA GLY A 228 11.97 -17.75 33.60
C GLY A 228 13.10 -17.37 34.56
N SER A 229 13.42 -16.09 34.68
CA SER A 229 14.55 -15.64 35.52
C SER A 229 14.37 -15.88 37.02
N LYS A 230 13.13 -15.99 37.48
CA LYS A 230 12.81 -16.31 38.89
C LYS A 230 12.73 -17.80 39.17
N GLY A 231 12.57 -18.63 38.14
CA GLY A 231 12.38 -20.07 38.20
C GLY A 231 11.32 -20.54 37.23
N ASP A 232 10.79 -21.75 37.45
CA ASP A 232 9.78 -22.33 36.56
C ASP A 232 8.46 -21.59 36.67
N CYS A 233 7.91 -21.21 35.51
CA CYS A 233 6.70 -20.41 35.34
C CYS A 233 5.59 -21.25 34.73
N LYS A 234 4.33 -20.86 34.99
CA LYS A 234 3.14 -21.40 34.34
C LYS A 234 2.23 -20.26 33.90
N VAL A 235 1.70 -20.32 32.67
CA VAL A 235 0.89 -19.26 32.07
C VAL A 235 -0.55 -19.34 32.56
N TYR A 236 -1.06 -18.28 33.19
CA TYR A 236 -2.44 -18.18 33.68
C TYR A 236 -3.28 -17.13 32.94
N ASP A 237 -2.63 -16.22 32.21
CA ASP A 237 -3.28 -15.15 31.46
C ASP A 237 -2.52 -14.88 30.15
N SER A 238 -3.21 -14.32 29.16
CA SER A 238 -2.70 -13.98 27.83
C SER A 238 -2.76 -12.48 27.54
N GLY A 239 -3.00 -11.64 28.56
CA GLY A 239 -3.19 -10.19 28.42
C GLY A 239 -1.96 -9.34 28.07
N CYS A 240 -0.78 -9.93 27.86
CA CYS A 240 0.45 -9.19 27.55
C CYS A 240 0.88 -9.32 26.08
N ALA A 241 1.76 -8.43 25.62
CA ALA A 241 2.31 -8.47 24.27
C ALA A 241 3.12 -9.75 24.01
N ALA A 242 3.14 -10.23 22.77
CA ALA A 242 3.95 -11.37 22.35
C ALA A 242 5.44 -11.15 22.68
N GLY A 243 6.13 -12.20 23.15
CA GLY A 243 7.54 -12.11 23.57
C GLY A 243 7.75 -11.47 24.95
N THR A 244 6.67 -11.15 25.67
CA THR A 244 6.70 -10.65 27.05
C THR A 244 6.21 -11.74 28.03
N THR A 245 6.75 -11.73 29.24
CA THR A 245 6.32 -12.56 30.38
C THR A 245 6.09 -11.66 31.58
N ASP A 246 4.85 -11.51 32.00
CA ASP A 246 4.53 -10.65 33.13
C ASP A 246 4.24 -11.48 34.38
N TYR A 247 5.07 -11.34 35.40
CA TYR A 247 4.92 -12.04 36.66
C TYR A 247 3.85 -11.39 37.52
N TYR A 248 2.93 -12.17 38.06
CA TYR A 248 2.00 -11.66 39.05
C TYR A 248 2.71 -11.43 40.39
N THR A 249 2.50 -10.24 40.97
CA THR A 249 3.06 -9.86 42.27
C THR A 249 1.98 -9.35 43.22
N GLY A 250 2.25 -9.43 44.53
CA GLY A 250 1.33 -9.02 45.59
C GLY A 250 1.49 -7.58 46.08
N TRP A 251 2.49 -6.88 45.56
CA TRP A 251 2.80 -5.49 45.91
C TRP A 251 2.43 -4.52 44.80
#